data_AF-A0A1C3ECX5-F1
#
_entry.id   AF-A0A1C3ECX5-F1
#
_cell.length_a   1.000
_cell.length_b   1.000
_cell.length_c   1.000
_cell.angle_alpha   90.00
_cell.angle_beta   90.00
_cell.angle_gamma   90.00
#
_symmetry.space_group_name_H-M   'P 1'
#
loop_
_entity.id
_entity.type
_entity.pdbx_description
1 polymer ?
#
loop_
_entity_poly.entity_id
_entity_poly.type
_entity_poly.pdbx_seq_one_letter_code
_entity_poly.pdbx_strand_id
1 'polypeptide(L)'
;MNTPRFTVPYFSEFVIGRLSYARLIRKMPDFISKAKWNLRVGISSLFLFFTLTIACTIIFHGLSHEDFYRTLLCINLISYVIALPIVTHIVAQQKWMKDWIRNSRKSHINNALQELSMRDRNIAANRIWKMLHHPKWQECINYAFAADPRRAQKSYQAIRQVLINITSDKPSVYCDAAWRVISEQRGSIRDQLDILVTLANRHYQTHQPKNEQARKTTVLEGEFLRKSG
;
A
#
# COMPACT_ATOMS: atom_id res chain seq x y z
N MET A 1 -6.03 4.93 -35.88
CA MET A 1 -6.31 3.49 -35.94
C MET A 1 -6.79 3.04 -34.56
N ASN A 2 -8.11 3.03 -34.34
CA ASN A 2 -8.70 2.52 -33.10
C ASN A 2 -8.94 1.02 -33.26
N THR A 3 -8.06 0.20 -32.70
CA THR A 3 -8.36 -1.23 -32.55
C THR A 3 -9.58 -1.37 -31.64
N PRO A 4 -10.64 -2.07 -32.08
CA PRO A 4 -11.81 -2.30 -31.24
C PRO A 4 -11.39 -3.05 -29.99
N ARG A 5 -11.75 -2.49 -28.84
CA ARG A 5 -11.49 -3.06 -27.52
C ARG A 5 -12.79 -3.63 -27.00
N PHE A 6 -12.71 -4.77 -26.33
CA PHE A 6 -13.84 -5.29 -25.57
C PHE A 6 -14.30 -4.21 -24.59
N THR A 7 -15.61 -3.99 -24.49
CA THR A 7 -16.18 -3.01 -23.56
C THR A 7 -15.85 -3.45 -22.14
N VAL A 8 -14.84 -2.82 -21.54
CA VAL A 8 -14.36 -3.18 -20.20
C VAL A 8 -15.51 -2.98 -19.21
N PRO A 9 -15.90 -4.01 -18.44
CA PRO A 9 -16.96 -3.85 -17.46
C PRO A 9 -16.55 -2.83 -16.40
N TYR A 10 -17.49 -1.98 -15.97
CA TYR A 10 -17.22 -0.97 -14.96
C TYR A 10 -16.78 -1.59 -13.62
N PHE A 11 -15.69 -1.08 -13.05
CA PHE A 11 -15.29 -1.35 -11.68
C PHE A 11 -15.50 -0.06 -10.85
N SER A 12 -16.35 -0.13 -9.83
CA SER A 12 -16.44 0.99 -8.86
C SER A 12 -15.24 0.93 -7.92
N GLU A 13 -14.78 2.08 -7.42
CA GLU A 13 -13.83 2.10 -6.30
C GLU A 13 -14.33 1.21 -5.16
N PHE A 14 -13.50 0.25 -4.74
CA PHE A 14 -13.84 -0.64 -3.64
C PHE A 14 -13.71 0.11 -2.32
N VAL A 15 -14.83 0.23 -1.62
CA VAL A 15 -14.94 0.88 -0.32
C VAL A 15 -15.55 -0.13 0.66
N ILE A 16 -14.97 -0.23 1.86
CA ILE A 16 -15.53 -1.03 2.95
C ILE A 16 -16.01 -0.07 4.03
N GLY A 17 -17.33 0.06 4.17
CA GLY A 17 -17.93 1.07 5.06
C GLY A 17 -17.51 2.49 4.68
N ARG A 18 -16.72 3.14 5.54
CA ARG A 18 -16.15 4.48 5.30
C ARG A 18 -14.67 4.45 4.89
N LEU A 19 -14.06 3.28 4.72
CA LEU A 19 -12.64 3.15 4.38
C LEU A 19 -12.45 2.89 2.89
N SER A 20 -11.71 3.80 2.25
CA SER A 20 -11.16 3.63 0.90
C SER A 20 -9.64 3.71 0.97
N TYR A 21 -8.96 3.14 -0.03
CA TYR A 21 -7.51 3.17 -0.11
C TYR A 21 -6.94 4.60 -0.10
N ALA A 22 -7.53 5.50 -0.90
CA ALA A 22 -7.14 6.91 -0.93
C ALA A 22 -7.27 7.58 0.45
N ARG A 23 -8.34 7.28 1.19
CA ARG A 23 -8.56 7.84 2.53
C ARG A 23 -7.58 7.27 3.56
N LEU A 24 -7.26 5.98 3.47
CA LEU A 24 -6.33 5.32 4.38
C LEU A 24 -4.90 5.84 4.19
N ILE A 25 -4.48 6.06 2.93
CA ILE A 25 -3.16 6.61 2.63
C ILE A 25 -3.07 8.08 3.04
N ARG A 26 -4.10 8.90 2.77
CA ARG A 26 -4.08 10.32 3.16
C ARG A 26 -3.98 10.53 4.67
N LYS A 27 -4.56 9.62 5.46
CA LYS A 27 -4.48 9.65 6.93
C LYS A 27 -3.25 8.94 7.49
N MET A 28 -2.41 8.35 6.64
CA MET A 28 -1.24 7.62 7.10
C MET A 28 -0.22 8.60 7.71
N PRO A 29 0.22 8.37 8.96
CA PRO A 29 1.21 9.25 9.56
C PRO A 29 2.57 9.09 8.87
N ASP A 30 3.38 10.15 8.89
CA ASP A 30 4.74 10.10 8.34
C ASP A 30 5.68 9.32 9.27
N PHE A 31 5.66 8.00 9.10
CA PHE A 31 6.52 7.08 9.84
C PHE A 31 8.02 7.32 9.60
N ILE A 32 8.40 7.91 8.46
CA ILE A 32 9.81 8.20 8.15
C ILE A 32 10.27 9.37 9.01
N SER A 33 9.49 10.45 9.06
CA SER A 33 9.77 11.59 9.91
C SER A 33 9.74 11.20 11.39
N LYS A 34 8.76 10.38 11.81
CA LYS A 34 8.70 9.85 13.19
C LYS A 34 9.93 9.01 13.54
N ALA A 35 10.38 8.14 12.64
CA ALA A 35 11.59 7.33 12.83
C ALA A 35 12.85 8.21 12.96
N LYS A 36 13.03 9.19 12.07
CA LYS A 36 14.15 10.14 12.11
C LYS A 36 14.14 10.95 13.41
N TRP A 37 12.96 11.36 13.87
CA TRP A 37 12.83 12.10 15.13
C TRP A 37 13.19 11.23 16.33
N ASN A 38 12.62 10.03 16.44
CA ASN A 38 12.96 9.08 17.51
C ASN A 38 14.46 8.77 17.54
N LEU A 39 15.08 8.64 16.37
CA LEU A 39 16.51 8.41 16.25
C LEU A 39 17.33 9.60 16.76
N ARG A 40 16.96 10.83 16.37
CA ARG A 40 17.61 12.05 16.87
C ARG A 40 17.50 12.14 18.39
N VAL A 41 16.33 11.86 18.95
CA VAL A 41 16.11 11.82 20.40
C VAL A 41 17.02 10.78 21.04
N GLY A 42 17.08 9.55 20.49
CA GLY A 42 17.95 8.49 21.01
C GLY A 42 19.43 8.87 21.02
N ILE A 43 19.94 9.46 19.92
CA ILE A 43 21.32 9.94 19.83
C ILE A 43 21.57 11.09 20.80
N SER A 44 20.62 12.03 20.94
CA SER A 44 20.70 13.14 21.89
C SER A 44 20.78 12.64 23.33
N SER A 45 19.95 11.66 23.69
CA SER A 45 19.94 11.07 25.04
C SER A 45 21.24 10.32 25.35
N LEU A 46 21.79 9.57 24.38
CA LEU A 46 23.09 8.92 24.53
C LEU A 46 24.21 9.93 24.70
N PHE A 47 24.18 11.04 23.94
CA PHE A 47 25.13 12.12 24.09
C PHE A 47 25.06 12.74 25.49
N LEU A 48 23.86 13.12 25.96
CA LEU A 48 23.69 13.68 27.29
C LEU A 48 24.16 12.74 28.39
N PHE A 49 23.88 11.44 28.27
CA PHE A 49 24.36 10.43 29.20
C PHE A 49 25.89 10.33 29.23
N PHE A 50 26.53 10.34 28.05
CA PHE A 50 27.99 10.31 27.94
C PHE A 50 28.63 11.58 28.50
N THR A 51 28.09 12.76 28.17
CA THR A 51 28.55 14.04 28.71
C THR A 51 28.41 14.08 30.23
N LEU A 52 27.30 13.59 30.78
CA LEU A 52 27.09 13.50 32.23
C LEU A 52 28.11 12.57 32.89
N THR A 53 28.38 11.41 32.27
CA THR A 53 29.35 10.43 32.80
C THR A 53 30.77 11.00 32.82
N ILE A 54 31.16 11.69 31.75
CA ILE A 54 32.45 12.40 31.66
C ILE A 54 32.53 13.49 32.73
N ALA A 55 31.49 14.32 32.84
CA ALA A 55 31.45 15.39 33.82
C ALA A 55 31.60 14.86 35.25
N CYS A 56 30.86 13.80 35.61
CA CYS A 56 30.99 13.13 36.90
C CYS A 56 32.42 12.61 37.11
N THR A 57 33.00 11.91 36.13
CA THR A 57 34.35 11.33 36.26
C THR A 57 35.42 12.40 36.51
N ILE A 58 35.35 13.53 35.81
CA ILE A 58 36.27 14.66 35.95
C ILE A 58 36.15 15.29 37.34
N ILE A 59 34.92 15.50 37.83
CA ILE A 59 34.66 16.03 39.17
C ILE A 59 35.21 15.08 40.25
N PHE A 60 34.92 13.77 40.13
CA PHE A 60 35.35 12.76 41.11
C PHE A 60 36.88 12.61 41.19
N HIS A 61 37.61 12.77 40.08
CA HIS A 61 39.07 12.64 40.04
C HIS A 61 39.82 13.97 40.21
N GLY A 62 39.12 15.09 40.46
CA GLY A 62 39.74 16.39 40.70
C GLY A 62 40.47 16.99 39.49
N LEU A 63 40.15 16.54 38.26
CA LEU A 63 40.77 16.99 37.00
C LEU A 63 40.17 18.33 36.51
N SER A 64 39.63 19.15 37.41
CA SER A 64 38.77 20.30 37.12
C SER A 64 39.53 21.59 36.77
N HIS A 65 40.58 21.51 35.93
CA HIS A 65 41.12 22.73 35.34
C HIS A 65 40.06 23.31 34.39
N GLU A 66 39.53 24.50 34.72
CA GLU A 66 38.35 25.09 34.07
C GLU A 66 38.48 25.18 32.54
N ASP A 67 39.68 25.49 32.05
CA ASP A 67 39.98 25.62 30.61
C ASP A 67 39.99 24.27 29.89
N PHE A 68 40.53 23.23 30.53
CA PHE A 68 40.54 21.87 29.98
C PHE A 68 39.11 21.32 29.89
N TYR A 69 38.31 21.51 30.94
CA TYR A 69 36.91 21.08 30.99
C TYR A 69 36.05 21.80 29.93
N ARG A 70 36.18 23.13 29.78
CA ARG A 70 35.49 23.90 28.73
C ARG A 70 35.86 23.43 27.33
N THR A 71 37.15 23.22 27.08
CA THR A 71 37.63 22.79 25.76
C THR A 71 37.09 21.41 25.40
N LEU A 72 37.08 20.47 26.36
CA LEU A 72 36.54 19.12 26.16
C LEU A 72 35.03 19.13 25.88
N LEU A 73 34.25 19.96 26.58
CA LEU A 73 32.82 20.13 26.33
C LEU A 73 32.54 20.73 24.93
N CYS A 74 33.32 21.73 24.53
CA CYS A 74 33.20 22.34 23.20
C CYS A 74 33.51 21.32 22.09
N ILE A 75 34.58 20.53 22.22
CA ILE A 75 34.93 19.47 21.26
C ILE A 75 33.82 18.41 21.20
N ASN A 76 33.28 17.99 22.36
CA ASN A 76 32.17 17.04 22.41
C ASN A 76 30.90 17.58 21.74
N LEU A 77 30.56 18.85 21.96
CA LEU A 77 29.40 19.48 21.34
C LEU A 77 29.56 19.60 19.81
N ILE A 78 30.72 20.05 19.34
CA ILE A 78 31.03 20.14 17.90
C ILE A 78 30.97 18.74 17.26
N SER A 79 31.59 17.75 17.90
CA SER A 79 31.56 16.36 17.45
C SER A 79 30.12 15.83 17.36
N TYR A 80 29.26 16.15 18.33
CA TYR A 80 27.85 15.78 18.31
C TYR A 80 27.09 16.43 17.14
N VAL A 81 27.29 17.73 16.91
CA VAL A 81 26.62 18.47 15.82
C VAL A 81 26.98 17.88 14.45
N ILE A 82 28.24 17.45 14.27
CA ILE A 82 28.71 16.82 13.03
C ILE A 82 28.25 15.35 12.94
N ALA A 83 28.33 14.59 14.03
CA ALA A 83 28.00 13.16 14.04
C ALA A 83 26.49 12.91 13.87
N LEU A 84 25.63 13.76 14.43
CA LEU A 84 24.18 13.59 14.39
C LEU A 84 23.61 13.41 12.96
N PRO A 85 23.87 14.31 11.98
CA PRO A 85 23.37 14.11 10.62
C PRO A 85 23.96 12.87 9.94
N ILE A 86 25.22 12.53 10.20
CA ILE A 86 25.89 11.35 9.61
C ILE A 86 25.28 10.05 10.15
N VAL A 87 25.20 9.92 11.48
CA VAL A 87 24.63 8.74 12.14
C VAL A 87 23.16 8.60 11.78
N THR A 88 22.40 9.70 11.74
CA THR A 88 20.99 9.64 11.35
C THR A 88 20.79 9.17 9.91
N HIS A 89 21.66 9.58 8.99
CA HIS A 89 21.64 9.12 7.60
C HIS A 89 21.98 7.63 7.49
N ILE A 90 23.07 7.18 8.12
CA ILE A 90 23.52 5.77 8.10
C ILE A 90 22.43 4.86 8.66
N VAL A 91 21.84 5.22 9.80
CA VAL A 91 20.82 4.41 10.45
C VAL A 91 19.51 4.40 9.63
N ALA A 92 19.14 5.51 8.99
CA ALA A 92 17.96 5.55 8.13
C ALA A 92 18.02 4.57 6.95
N GLN A 93 19.23 4.20 6.50
CA GLN A 93 19.42 3.25 5.41
C GLN A 93 19.37 1.78 5.85
N GLN A 94 19.45 1.52 7.16
CA GLN A 94 19.52 0.18 7.71
C GLN A 94 18.25 -0.64 7.45
N LYS A 95 18.43 -1.95 7.25
CA LYS A 95 17.33 -2.87 6.96
C LYS A 95 16.30 -2.90 8.08
N TRP A 96 16.74 -2.94 9.34
CA TRP A 96 15.86 -2.93 10.49
C TRP A 96 14.94 -1.70 10.54
N MET A 97 15.42 -0.53 10.10
CA MET A 97 14.63 0.70 10.05
C MET A 97 13.56 0.61 8.96
N LYS A 98 13.93 0.10 7.78
CA LYS A 98 12.99 -0.14 6.68
C LYS A 98 11.92 -1.15 7.08
N ASP A 99 12.31 -2.22 7.77
CA ASP A 99 11.38 -3.24 8.28
C ASP A 99 10.46 -2.66 9.36
N TRP A 100 10.97 -1.83 10.28
CA TRP A 100 10.16 -1.13 11.27
C TRP A 100 9.13 -0.19 10.62
N ILE A 101 9.51 0.59 9.62
CA ILE A 101 8.59 1.46 8.87
C ILE A 101 7.51 0.62 8.18
N ARG A 102 7.90 -0.47 7.52
CA ARG A 102 6.96 -1.39 6.84
C ARG A 102 5.97 -2.00 7.83
N ASN A 103 6.46 -2.47 8.97
CA ASN A 103 5.63 -3.08 10.01
C ASN A 103 4.70 -2.04 10.66
N SER A 104 5.17 -0.81 10.89
CA SER A 104 4.37 0.28 11.42
C SER A 104 3.24 0.68 10.46
N ARG A 105 3.54 0.78 9.16
CA ARG A 105 2.53 1.00 8.12
C ARG A 105 1.49 -0.13 8.10
N LYS A 106 1.94 -1.38 8.13
CA LYS A 106 1.07 -2.56 8.14
C LYS A 106 0.19 -2.59 9.39
N SER A 107 0.75 -2.29 10.56
CA SER A 107 0.00 -2.23 11.82
C SER A 107 -1.05 -1.13 11.80
N HIS A 108 -0.73 0.06 11.29
CA HIS A 108 -1.70 1.14 11.17
C HIS A 108 -2.87 0.78 10.24
N ILE A 109 -2.58 0.17 9.09
CA ILE A 109 -3.60 -0.35 8.16
C ILE A 109 -4.46 -1.39 8.87
N ASN A 110 -3.83 -2.37 9.53
CA ASN A 110 -4.55 -3.44 10.20
C ASN A 110 -5.46 -2.93 11.32
N ASN A 111 -5.02 -1.95 12.11
CA ASN A 111 -5.82 -1.37 13.18
C ASN A 111 -7.06 -0.67 12.60
N ALA A 112 -6.89 0.14 11.55
CA ALA A 112 -8.01 0.79 10.87
C ALA A 112 -9.00 -0.23 10.27
N LEU A 113 -8.49 -1.36 9.75
CA LEU A 113 -9.34 -2.42 9.22
C LEU A 113 -10.05 -3.20 10.34
N GLN A 114 -9.41 -3.44 11.48
CA GLN A 114 -10.02 -4.16 12.61
C GLN A 114 -11.24 -3.46 13.18
N GLU A 115 -11.28 -2.13 13.12
CA GLU A 115 -12.41 -1.30 13.57
C GLU A 115 -13.68 -1.45 12.71
N LEU A 116 -13.61 -2.06 11.52
CA LEU A 116 -14.77 -2.24 10.66
C LEU A 116 -15.74 -3.29 11.21
N SER A 117 -17.03 -2.97 11.17
CA SER A 117 -18.10 -3.89 11.59
C SER A 117 -18.25 -5.08 10.64
N MET A 118 -18.74 -6.21 11.15
CA MET A 118 -19.06 -7.37 10.32
C MET A 118 -20.09 -7.05 9.22
N ARG A 119 -21.01 -6.12 9.51
CA ARG A 119 -22.01 -5.63 8.55
C ARG A 119 -21.34 -4.99 7.33
N ASP A 120 -20.36 -4.10 7.55
CA ASP A 120 -19.65 -3.42 6.46
C ASP A 120 -18.87 -4.41 5.60
N ARG A 121 -18.27 -5.43 6.23
CA ARG A 121 -17.55 -6.52 5.56
C ARG A 121 -18.47 -7.31 4.63
N ASN A 122 -19.64 -7.71 5.13
CA ASN A 122 -20.65 -8.45 4.36
C ASN A 122 -21.21 -7.61 3.20
N ILE A 123 -21.46 -6.33 3.41
CA ILE A 123 -21.92 -5.42 2.34
C ILE A 123 -20.87 -5.33 1.23
N ALA A 124 -19.59 -5.16 1.59
CA ALA A 124 -18.51 -5.10 0.62
C ALA A 124 -18.36 -6.42 -0.16
N ALA A 125 -18.39 -7.57 0.52
CA ALA A 125 -18.31 -8.89 -0.10
C ALA A 125 -19.47 -9.10 -1.10
N ASN A 126 -20.70 -8.80 -0.67
CA ASN A 126 -21.89 -8.92 -1.50
C ASN A 126 -21.86 -7.99 -2.72
N ARG A 127 -21.32 -6.78 -2.58
CA ARG A 127 -21.19 -5.84 -3.70
C ARG A 127 -20.24 -6.39 -4.78
N ILE A 128 -19.10 -6.93 -4.38
CA ILE A 128 -18.14 -7.54 -5.31
C ILE A 128 -18.75 -8.79 -5.94
N TRP A 129 -19.43 -9.62 -5.15
CA TRP A 129 -20.11 -10.82 -5.66
C TRP A 129 -21.16 -10.47 -6.72
N LYS A 130 -22.02 -9.48 -6.44
CA LYS A 130 -23.03 -8.99 -7.40
C LYS A 130 -22.39 -8.43 -8.66
N MET A 131 -21.27 -7.72 -8.53
CA MET A 131 -20.53 -7.20 -9.69
C MET A 131 -20.03 -8.34 -10.59
N LEU A 132 -19.44 -9.40 -10.02
CA LEU A 132 -18.96 -10.56 -10.79
C LEU A 132 -20.09 -11.33 -11.51
N HIS A 133 -21.31 -11.29 -10.96
CA HIS A 133 -22.49 -11.92 -11.55
C HIS A 133 -23.23 -11.02 -12.55
N HIS A 134 -22.76 -9.80 -12.76
CA HIS A 134 -23.32 -8.93 -13.79
C HIS A 134 -23.07 -9.55 -15.19
N PRO A 135 -24.04 -9.53 -16.12
CA PRO A 135 -23.91 -10.17 -17.43
C PRO A 135 -22.62 -9.80 -18.18
N LYS A 136 -22.25 -8.51 -18.20
CA LYS A 136 -20.99 -8.01 -18.80
C LYS A 136 -19.73 -8.64 -18.18
N TRP A 137 -19.73 -8.87 -16.86
CA TRP A 137 -18.61 -9.53 -16.18
C TRP A 137 -18.59 -11.02 -16.45
N GLN A 138 -19.74 -11.68 -16.50
CA GLN A 138 -19.82 -13.09 -16.87
C GLN A 138 -19.31 -13.34 -18.30
N GLU A 139 -19.69 -12.49 -19.25
CA GLU A 139 -19.17 -12.52 -20.62
C GLU A 139 -17.65 -12.33 -20.66
N CYS A 140 -17.13 -11.33 -19.95
CA CYS A 140 -15.69 -11.10 -19.82
C CYS A 140 -14.95 -12.31 -19.25
N ILE A 141 -15.51 -12.93 -18.20
CA ILE A 141 -14.94 -14.10 -17.56
C ILE A 141 -14.92 -15.27 -18.54
N ASN A 142 -16.01 -15.52 -19.27
CA ASN A 142 -16.11 -16.57 -20.27
C ASN A 142 -15.07 -16.39 -21.39
N TYR A 143 -14.90 -15.17 -21.90
CA TYR A 143 -13.86 -14.86 -22.88
C TYR A 143 -12.45 -15.01 -22.32
N ALA A 144 -12.22 -14.66 -21.06
CA ALA A 144 -10.94 -14.90 -20.41
C ALA A 144 -10.63 -16.40 -20.30
N PHE A 145 -11.62 -17.22 -19.95
CA PHE A 145 -11.50 -18.68 -19.92
C PHE A 145 -11.23 -19.27 -21.30
N ALA A 146 -11.87 -18.74 -22.35
CA ALA A 146 -11.63 -19.18 -23.72
C ALA A 146 -10.22 -18.80 -24.23
N ALA A 147 -9.63 -17.71 -23.71
CA ALA A 147 -8.25 -17.31 -24.04
C ALA A 147 -7.19 -18.16 -23.33
N ASP A 148 -7.28 -18.28 -22.00
CA ASP A 148 -6.36 -19.03 -21.16
C ASP A 148 -7.10 -19.56 -19.92
N PRO A 149 -7.59 -20.81 -19.95
CA PRO A 149 -8.38 -21.39 -18.86
C PRO A 149 -7.62 -21.41 -17.53
N ARG A 150 -6.31 -21.70 -17.55
CA ARG A 150 -5.50 -21.86 -16.33
C ARG A 150 -5.31 -20.53 -15.62
N ARG A 151 -4.97 -19.48 -16.35
CA ARG A 151 -4.78 -18.14 -15.75
C ARG A 151 -6.11 -17.53 -15.32
N ALA A 152 -7.16 -17.65 -16.13
CA ALA A 152 -8.48 -17.17 -15.78
C ALA A 152 -9.02 -17.85 -14.52
N GLN A 153 -8.90 -19.19 -14.42
CA GLN A 153 -9.30 -19.94 -13.23
C GLN A 153 -8.55 -19.48 -11.99
N LYS A 154 -7.22 -19.31 -12.08
CA LYS A 154 -6.39 -18.87 -10.96
C LYS A 154 -6.79 -17.48 -10.46
N SER A 155 -7.03 -16.53 -11.37
CA SER A 155 -7.47 -15.18 -11.01
C SER A 155 -8.86 -15.17 -10.40
N TYR A 156 -9.81 -15.93 -10.95
CA TYR A 156 -11.15 -16.06 -10.39
C TYR A 156 -11.15 -16.71 -9.01
N GLN A 157 -10.37 -17.79 -8.82
CA GLN A 157 -10.19 -18.43 -7.51
C GLN A 157 -9.56 -17.49 -6.48
N ALA A 158 -8.57 -16.67 -6.89
CA ALA A 158 -7.96 -15.68 -6.01
C ALA A 158 -8.99 -14.64 -5.53
N ILE A 159 -9.85 -14.13 -6.42
CA ILE A 159 -10.94 -13.22 -6.05
C ILE A 159 -11.90 -13.90 -5.07
N ARG A 160 -12.33 -15.14 -5.37
CA ARG A 160 -13.23 -15.91 -4.50
C ARG A 160 -12.64 -16.12 -3.10
N GLN A 161 -11.34 -16.44 -3.01
CA GLN A 161 -10.67 -16.62 -1.72
C GLN A 161 -10.67 -15.33 -0.90
N VAL A 162 -10.47 -14.17 -1.54
CA VAL A 162 -10.54 -12.87 -0.86
C VAL A 162 -11.96 -12.61 -0.33
N LEU A 163 -12.99 -12.94 -1.10
CA LEU A 163 -14.39 -12.80 -0.66
C LEU A 163 -14.79 -13.75 0.48
N ILE A 164 -14.19 -14.93 0.56
CA ILE A 164 -14.38 -15.83 1.72
C ILE A 164 -13.63 -15.29 2.94
N ASN A 165 -12.41 -14.81 2.75
CA ASN A 165 -11.55 -14.37 3.84
C ASN A 165 -12.02 -13.04 4.46
N ILE A 166 -12.70 -12.16 3.72
CA ILE A 166 -13.22 -10.89 4.25
C ILE A 166 -14.31 -11.11 5.32
N THR A 167 -15.00 -12.25 5.28
CA THR A 167 -16.00 -12.64 6.27
C THR A 167 -15.44 -13.57 7.35
N SER A 168 -14.12 -13.74 7.42
CA SER A 168 -13.49 -14.56 8.45
C SER A 168 -13.54 -13.89 9.82
N ASP A 169 -13.78 -14.69 10.86
CA ASP A 169 -13.71 -14.24 12.25
C ASP A 169 -12.27 -13.97 12.72
N LYS A 170 -11.26 -14.49 11.99
CA LYS A 170 -9.84 -14.30 12.33
C LYS A 170 -9.38 -12.92 11.86
N PRO A 171 -8.98 -11.99 12.74
CA PRO A 171 -8.62 -10.62 12.36
C PRO A 171 -7.47 -10.54 11.36
N SER A 172 -6.46 -11.41 11.49
CA SER A 172 -5.32 -11.45 10.58
C SER A 172 -5.70 -11.84 9.15
N VAL A 173 -6.62 -12.80 9.01
CA VAL A 173 -7.11 -13.30 7.72
C VAL A 173 -8.00 -12.26 7.05
N TYR A 174 -8.91 -11.68 7.84
CA TYR A 174 -9.82 -10.63 7.38
C TYR A 174 -9.05 -9.37 6.96
N CYS A 175 -8.11 -8.85 7.76
CA CYS A 175 -7.39 -7.63 7.42
C CYS A 175 -6.55 -7.79 6.14
N ASP A 176 -5.96 -8.96 5.90
CA ASP A 176 -5.26 -9.23 4.63
C ASP A 176 -6.23 -9.23 3.44
N ALA A 177 -7.41 -9.83 3.59
CA ALA A 177 -8.43 -9.85 2.55
C ALA A 177 -9.01 -8.46 2.27
N ALA A 178 -9.35 -7.71 3.32
CA ALA A 178 -9.83 -6.34 3.21
C ALA A 178 -8.78 -5.43 2.57
N TRP A 179 -7.50 -5.62 2.90
CA TRP A 179 -6.40 -4.92 2.22
C TRP A 179 -6.36 -5.24 0.72
N ARG A 180 -6.49 -6.51 0.32
CA ARG A 180 -6.54 -6.89 -1.11
C ARG A 180 -7.77 -6.38 -1.85
N VAL A 181 -8.85 -6.08 -1.15
CA VAL A 181 -10.05 -5.47 -1.73
C VAL A 181 -9.83 -4.00 -2.04
N ILE A 182 -9.26 -3.24 -1.10
CA ILE A 182 -9.11 -1.78 -1.26
C ILE A 182 -7.82 -1.40 -2.00
N SER A 183 -6.76 -2.19 -1.88
CA SER A 183 -5.44 -1.90 -2.46
C SER A 183 -5.42 -2.01 -3.98
N GLU A 184 -4.52 -1.24 -4.60
CA GLU A 184 -4.20 -1.32 -6.03
C GLU A 184 -2.91 -2.13 -6.29
N GLN A 185 -2.33 -2.74 -5.26
CA GLN A 185 -1.08 -3.49 -5.40
C GLN A 185 -1.30 -4.85 -6.09
N ARG A 186 -0.18 -5.45 -6.53
CA ARG A 186 -0.17 -6.80 -7.12
C ARG A 186 -0.82 -7.82 -6.18
N GLY A 187 -1.70 -8.65 -6.72
CA GLY A 187 -2.50 -9.61 -5.94
C GLY A 187 -3.76 -9.02 -5.29
N SER A 188 -4.07 -7.74 -5.53
CA SER A 188 -5.38 -7.15 -5.22
C SER A 188 -6.49 -7.71 -6.11
N ILE A 189 -7.75 -7.53 -5.71
CA ILE A 189 -8.90 -7.87 -6.55
C ILE A 189 -8.83 -7.11 -7.88
N ARG A 190 -8.42 -5.83 -7.85
CA ARG A 190 -8.29 -5.02 -9.07
C ARG A 190 -7.27 -5.60 -10.05
N ASP A 191 -6.09 -5.97 -9.56
CA ASP A 191 -5.06 -6.64 -10.36
C ASP A 191 -5.57 -7.96 -10.98
N GLN A 192 -6.34 -8.76 -10.22
CA GLN A 192 -6.94 -9.98 -10.76
C GLN A 192 -8.01 -9.72 -11.82
N LEU A 193 -8.83 -8.69 -11.64
CA LEU A 193 -9.83 -8.28 -12.63
C LEU A 193 -9.17 -7.74 -13.90
N ASP A 194 -8.10 -6.96 -13.78
CA ASP A 194 -7.34 -6.45 -14.92
C ASP A 194 -6.72 -7.59 -15.74
N ILE A 195 -6.25 -8.66 -15.07
CA ILE A 195 -5.79 -9.89 -15.76
C ILE A 195 -6.94 -10.52 -16.56
N LEU A 196 -8.12 -10.68 -15.97
CA LEU A 196 -9.28 -11.25 -16.66
C LEU A 196 -9.70 -10.40 -17.87
N VAL A 197 -9.76 -9.08 -17.71
CA VAL A 197 -10.06 -8.15 -18.80
C VAL A 197 -9.00 -8.21 -19.90
N THR A 198 -7.72 -8.35 -19.54
CA THR A 198 -6.64 -8.48 -20.52
C THR A 198 -6.75 -9.77 -21.32
N LEU A 199 -7.09 -10.89 -20.66
CA LEU A 199 -7.30 -12.18 -21.33
C LEU A 199 -8.54 -12.13 -22.23
N ALA A 200 -9.64 -11.56 -21.75
CA ALA A 200 -10.86 -11.37 -22.55
C ALA A 200 -10.60 -10.52 -23.79
N ASN A 201 -9.86 -9.41 -23.65
CA ASN A 201 -9.47 -8.57 -24.77
C ASN A 201 -8.60 -9.32 -25.79
N ARG A 202 -7.69 -10.19 -25.35
CA ARG A 202 -6.89 -11.02 -26.26
C ARG A 202 -7.79 -11.95 -27.08
N HIS A 203 -8.71 -12.65 -26.42
CA HIS A 203 -9.66 -13.52 -27.10
C HIS A 203 -10.54 -12.76 -28.10
N TYR A 204 -11.06 -11.60 -27.67
CA TYR A 204 -11.87 -10.73 -28.52
C TYR A 204 -11.11 -10.26 -29.77
N GLN A 205 -9.85 -9.84 -29.61
CA GLN A 205 -9.00 -9.41 -30.73
C GLN A 205 -8.62 -10.56 -31.67
N THR A 206 -8.45 -11.79 -31.16
CA THR A 206 -8.18 -12.97 -32.00
C THR A 206 -9.40 -13.44 -32.78
N HIS A 207 -10.62 -13.20 -32.28
CA HIS A 207 -11.86 -13.65 -32.90
C HIS A 207 -12.59 -12.58 -33.71
N GLN A 208 -12.14 -11.32 -33.67
CA GLN A 208 -12.67 -10.33 -34.59
C GLN A 208 -12.21 -10.65 -36.02
N PRO A 209 -13.14 -10.82 -36.97
CA PRO A 209 -12.77 -10.94 -38.36
C PRO A 209 -12.15 -9.61 -38.80
N LYS A 210 -11.04 -9.67 -39.53
CA LYS A 210 -10.42 -8.53 -40.25
C LYS A 210 -11.37 -7.83 -41.26
N ASN A 211 -12.68 -8.11 -41.26
CA ASN A 211 -13.61 -7.81 -42.34
C ASN A 211 -14.82 -6.92 -41.98
N GLU A 212 -14.90 -6.29 -40.81
CA GLU A 212 -16.03 -5.38 -40.47
C GLU A 212 -15.69 -3.88 -40.54
N GLN A 213 -14.74 -3.48 -41.39
CA GLN A 213 -14.56 -2.05 -41.74
C GLN A 213 -15.63 -1.51 -42.72
N ALA A 214 -16.62 -2.31 -43.11
CA ALA A 214 -17.56 -1.95 -44.19
C ALA A 214 -19.02 -1.68 -43.78
N ARG A 215 -19.38 -1.57 -42.49
CA ARG A 215 -20.76 -1.15 -42.12
C ARG A 215 -20.81 -0.12 -40.99
N LYS A 216 -20.91 1.14 -41.43
CA LYS A 216 -21.37 2.31 -40.65
C LYS A 216 -22.68 1.97 -39.91
N THR A 217 -22.84 2.34 -38.63
CA THR A 217 -23.62 3.51 -38.16
C THR A 217 -23.81 3.49 -36.62
N THR A 218 -23.45 4.62 -35.99
CA THR A 218 -24.05 5.24 -34.79
C THR A 218 -24.55 4.36 -33.62
N VAL A 219 -23.81 4.38 -32.50
CA VAL A 219 -24.30 4.88 -31.19
C VAL A 219 -23.11 5.48 -30.44
N LEU A 220 -23.19 6.79 -30.16
CA LEU A 220 -22.32 7.50 -29.23
C LEU A 220 -22.73 7.13 -27.79
N GLU A 221 -21.92 6.37 -27.05
CA GLU A 221 -22.03 6.31 -25.59
C GLU A 221 -20.65 6.36 -24.93
N GLY A 222 -20.34 7.54 -24.38
CA GLY A 222 -19.56 7.66 -23.15
C GLY A 222 -18.02 7.66 -23.24
N GLU A 223 -17.43 8.56 -24.03
CA GLU A 223 -16.06 9.00 -23.77
C GLU A 223 -16.02 9.74 -22.42
N PHE A 224 -15.37 9.16 -21.41
CA PHE A 224 -14.94 9.93 -20.25
C PHE A 224 -13.51 10.42 -20.44
N LEU A 225 -13.44 11.72 -20.71
CA LEU A 225 -12.30 12.60 -20.46
C LEU A 225 -11.69 12.29 -19.08
N ARG A 226 -10.40 11.91 -19.06
CA ARG A 226 -9.56 12.04 -17.88
C ARG A 226 -9.58 13.50 -17.45
N LYS A 227 -10.21 13.82 -16.32
CA LYS A 227 -9.91 15.06 -15.60
C LYS A 227 -8.49 14.97 -15.07
N SER A 228 -7.56 15.58 -15.79
CA SER A 228 -6.33 16.12 -15.24
C SER A 228 -6.71 17.42 -14.53
N GLY A 229 -6.49 17.48 -13.22
CA GLY A 229 -6.77 18.64 -12.35
C GLY A 229 -6.51 18.27 -10.91
#